data_AF-A0A7C2PT78-F1
#
_entry.id   AF-A0A7C2PT78-F1
#
_cell.length_a   1.000
_cell.length_b   1.000
_cell.length_c   1.000
_cell.angle_alpha   90.00
_cell.angle_beta   90.00
_cell.angle_gamma   90.00
#
_symmetry.space_group_name_H-M   'P 1'
#
loop_
_entity.id
_entity.type
_entity.pdbx_description
1 polymer ?
#
loop_
_entity_poly.entity_id
_entity_poly.type
_entity_poly.pdbx_seq_one_letter_code
_entity_poly.pdbx_strand_id
1 'polypeptide(L)'
;MSGQIAEESRHDRPMLVFTDEHGGVVLIEDDLARALGFENPDDALGDPLAAVLGLSAAEADALLREVARGGSARLRLAQLHNRQSGHRWWVMLSGSAATVDERFLGADITVVPPRSSISAGDLDRGHDLARMADLVRSRLRNAGDPRLPHDAELELRAYVAARALAMYVLLVRMGGPQLGEALERKVRRLNQERGWGMELQRGRLVFSEEGLRPEAARDLSQAIFEYAVGVTSRRVVTRELTSLDVNFGPTTTVRAAHFGLRAGA
;
A
#
# COMPACT_ATOMS: atom_id res chain seq x y z
N MET A 1 14.39 11.70 -29.68
CA MET A 1 13.97 12.54 -28.53
C MET A 1 12.67 12.00 -27.93
N SER A 2 12.62 10.70 -27.60
CA SER A 2 11.38 10.02 -27.18
C SER A 2 11.47 9.40 -25.78
N GLY A 3 12.55 9.68 -25.03
CA GLY A 3 12.80 9.16 -23.69
C GLY A 3 12.37 10.09 -22.54
N GLN A 4 12.27 11.40 -22.77
CA GLN A 4 11.96 12.37 -21.71
C GLN A 4 10.46 12.46 -21.34
N ILE A 5 9.55 12.10 -22.25
CA ILE A 5 8.09 12.24 -22.03
C ILE A 5 7.54 11.12 -21.10
N ALA A 6 8.25 9.99 -21.01
CA ALA A 6 7.84 8.84 -20.19
C ALA A 6 8.22 8.98 -18.70
N GLU A 7 9.22 9.79 -18.36
CA GLU A 7 9.62 10.04 -16.96
C GLU A 7 8.74 11.07 -16.28
N GLU A 8 8.34 12.15 -16.98
CA GLU A 8 7.49 13.21 -16.40
C GLU A 8 6.10 12.70 -15.99
N SER A 9 5.56 11.70 -16.67
CA SER A 9 4.21 11.18 -16.40
C SER A 9 4.12 10.19 -15.22
N ARG A 10 5.24 9.72 -14.67
CA ARG A 10 5.27 8.91 -13.43
C ARG A 10 5.22 9.74 -12.15
N HIS A 11 5.60 11.01 -12.21
CA HIS A 11 5.73 11.91 -11.05
C HIS A 11 4.42 12.59 -10.64
N ASP A 12 3.28 12.19 -11.19
CA ASP A 12 1.96 12.79 -10.93
C ASP A 12 1.03 11.94 -10.06
N ARG A 13 1.57 10.83 -9.53
CA ARG A 13 0.82 9.85 -8.74
C ARG A 13 1.17 9.99 -7.25
N PRO A 14 0.17 9.86 -6.35
CA PRO A 14 0.44 9.65 -4.94
C PRO A 14 1.36 8.46 -4.74
N MET A 15 2.24 8.55 -3.75
CA MET A 15 3.12 7.46 -3.32
C MET A 15 2.95 7.25 -1.82
N LEU A 16 3.33 6.08 -1.31
CA LEU A 16 3.07 5.71 0.09
C LEU A 16 4.36 5.36 0.85
N VAL A 17 4.34 5.68 2.13
CA VAL A 17 5.27 5.17 3.12
C VAL A 17 4.50 4.82 4.39
N PHE A 18 4.81 3.67 4.97
CA PHE A 18 4.16 3.14 6.15
C PHE A 18 5.17 3.15 7.29
N THR A 19 4.73 3.54 8.48
CA THR A 19 5.55 3.47 9.69
C THR A 19 5.03 2.45 10.69
N ASP A 20 5.89 2.05 11.62
CA ASP A 20 5.51 1.44 12.90
C ASP A 20 5.07 2.51 13.93
N GLU A 21 4.80 2.06 15.17
CA GLU A 21 4.37 2.89 16.29
C GLU A 21 5.42 3.90 16.78
N HIS A 22 6.69 3.74 16.37
CA HIS A 22 7.81 4.63 16.70
C HIS A 22 8.19 5.57 15.55
N GLY A 23 7.52 5.47 14.40
CA GLY A 23 7.84 6.27 13.22
C GLY A 23 8.98 5.71 12.38
N GLY A 24 9.43 4.49 12.65
CA GLY A 24 10.35 3.74 11.79
C GLY A 24 9.62 3.27 10.53
N VAL A 25 10.24 3.43 9.37
CA VAL A 25 9.63 3.03 8.10
C VAL A 25 9.55 1.50 8.00
N VAL A 26 8.35 0.96 7.81
CA VAL A 26 8.12 -0.49 7.66
C VAL A 26 7.88 -0.90 6.21
N LEU A 27 7.44 0.03 5.37
CA LEU A 27 7.30 -0.16 3.94
C LEU A 27 7.38 1.19 3.24
N ILE A 28 8.09 1.24 2.12
CA ILE A 28 8.11 2.40 1.22
C ILE A 28 7.84 1.92 -0.20
N GLU A 29 7.09 2.72 -0.97
CA GLU A 29 6.90 2.39 -2.38
C GLU A 29 8.15 2.58 -3.23
N ASP A 30 8.39 1.66 -4.17
CA ASP A 30 9.58 1.67 -5.04
C ASP A 30 9.78 3.00 -5.79
N ASP A 31 8.71 3.63 -6.27
CA ASP A 31 8.80 4.91 -6.98
C ASP A 31 9.19 6.06 -6.04
N LEU A 32 8.70 6.05 -4.79
CA LEU A 32 9.10 7.01 -3.78
C LEU A 32 10.55 6.77 -3.32
N ALA A 33 10.91 5.51 -3.08
CA ALA A 33 12.26 5.12 -2.72
C ALA A 33 13.25 5.56 -3.81
N ARG A 34 12.95 5.30 -5.09
CA ARG A 34 13.77 5.74 -6.22
C ARG A 34 13.83 7.27 -6.30
N ALA A 35 12.71 7.96 -6.12
CA ALA A 35 12.67 9.43 -6.12
C ALA A 35 13.55 10.03 -5.00
N LEU A 36 13.59 9.37 -3.83
CA LEU A 36 14.44 9.73 -2.69
C LEU A 36 15.91 9.30 -2.84
N GLY A 37 16.25 8.56 -3.91
CA GLY A 37 17.62 8.12 -4.21
C GLY A 37 18.03 6.84 -3.48
N PHE A 38 17.09 5.96 -3.14
CA PHE A 38 17.41 4.60 -2.72
C PHE A 38 17.58 3.70 -3.94
N GLU A 39 18.67 2.92 -3.98
CA GLU A 39 18.87 1.89 -5.00
C GLU A 39 17.94 0.69 -4.75
N ASN A 40 17.81 0.31 -3.47
CA ASN A 40 16.89 -0.70 -3.02
C ASN A 40 15.90 -0.10 -2.00
N PRO A 41 14.58 -0.22 -2.18
CA PRO A 41 13.59 0.24 -1.20
C PRO A 41 13.75 -0.39 0.20
N ASP A 42 14.45 -1.53 0.31
CA ASP A 42 14.84 -2.16 1.57
C ASP A 42 15.76 -1.30 2.44
N ASP A 43 16.59 -0.48 1.81
CA ASP A 43 17.58 0.34 2.49
C ASP A 43 16.93 1.47 3.34
N ALA A 44 15.64 1.74 3.14
CA ALA A 44 14.87 2.69 3.92
C ALA A 44 14.17 2.07 5.13
N LEU A 45 14.13 0.74 5.26
CA LEU A 45 13.35 0.09 6.32
C LEU A 45 14.05 0.20 7.68
N GLY A 46 13.26 0.48 8.72
CA GLY A 46 13.72 0.72 10.09
C GLY A 46 14.23 2.13 10.34
N ASP A 47 14.62 2.86 9.30
CA ASP A 47 15.04 4.26 9.43
C ASP A 47 13.87 5.16 9.86
N PRO A 48 14.12 6.21 10.67
CA PRO A 48 13.09 7.17 11.05
C PRO A 48 12.48 7.86 9.82
N LEU A 49 11.17 8.11 9.83
CA LEU A 49 10.46 8.81 8.75
C LEU A 49 11.14 10.12 8.34
N ALA A 50 11.65 10.88 9.32
CA ALA A 50 12.39 12.12 9.08
C ALA A 50 13.62 11.90 8.20
N ALA A 51 14.40 10.85 8.46
CA ALA A 51 15.61 10.52 7.71
C ALA A 51 15.29 10.02 6.30
N VAL A 52 14.26 9.18 6.16
CA VAL A 52 13.85 8.61 4.87
C VAL A 52 13.28 9.69 3.93
N LEU A 53 12.34 10.50 4.42
CA LEU A 53 11.73 11.57 3.62
C LEU A 53 12.58 12.84 3.56
N GLY A 54 13.64 12.92 4.36
CA GLY A 54 14.50 14.08 4.39
C GLY A 54 13.87 15.31 5.03
N LEU A 55 12.94 15.10 5.95
CA LEU A 55 12.26 16.13 6.74
C LEU A 55 13.09 16.49 7.97
N SER A 56 12.81 17.63 8.58
CA SER A 56 13.31 17.85 9.94
C SER A 56 12.63 16.88 10.92
N ALA A 57 13.35 16.49 11.98
CA ALA A 57 12.78 15.63 13.03
C ALA A 57 11.50 16.24 13.63
N ALA A 58 11.46 17.57 13.82
CA ALA A 58 10.30 18.27 14.34
C ALA A 58 9.08 18.20 13.41
N GLU A 59 9.28 18.28 12.08
CA GLU A 59 8.18 18.17 11.11
C GLU A 59 7.58 16.77 11.08
N ALA A 60 8.43 15.74 11.06
CA ALA A 60 8.02 14.35 11.09
C ALA A 60 7.31 14.01 12.41
N ASP A 61 7.85 14.43 13.55
CA ASP A 61 7.23 14.23 14.87
C ASP A 61 5.88 14.96 14.98
N ALA A 62 5.77 16.15 14.41
CA ALA A 62 4.49 16.87 14.37
C ALA A 62 3.45 16.11 13.54
N LEU A 63 3.86 15.59 12.36
CA LEU A 63 3.00 14.78 11.50
C LEU A 63 2.54 13.51 12.21
N LEU A 64 3.47 12.73 12.78
CA LEU A 64 3.16 11.48 13.45
C LEU A 64 2.29 11.69 14.69
N ARG A 65 2.53 12.75 15.48
CA ARG A 65 1.67 13.08 16.65
C ARG A 65 0.27 13.52 16.24
N GLU A 66 0.14 14.28 15.15
CA GLU A 66 -1.17 14.66 14.61
C GLU A 66 -1.95 13.40 14.19
N VAL A 67 -1.31 12.50 13.43
CA VAL A 67 -1.90 11.21 13.04
C VAL A 67 -2.29 10.38 14.26
N ALA A 68 -1.37 10.19 15.21
CA ALA A 68 -1.60 9.34 16.39
C ALA A 68 -2.72 9.85 17.30
N ARG A 69 -2.89 11.17 17.44
CA ARG A 69 -3.93 11.77 18.29
C ARG A 69 -5.25 11.97 17.57
N GLY A 70 -5.22 12.42 16.32
CA GLY A 70 -6.39 12.80 15.54
C GLY A 70 -6.93 11.67 14.65
N GLY A 71 -6.23 10.54 14.57
CA GLY A 71 -6.51 9.46 13.62
C GLY A 71 -6.09 9.79 12.18
N SER A 72 -5.82 11.06 11.88
CA SER A 72 -5.37 11.54 10.58
C SER A 72 -4.61 12.85 10.72
N ALA A 73 -3.74 13.13 9.74
CA ALA A 73 -3.12 14.43 9.56
C ALA A 73 -3.50 15.01 8.20
N ARG A 74 -3.78 16.31 8.19
CA ARG A 74 -4.17 17.04 6.96
C ARG A 74 -2.98 17.19 6.02
N LEU A 75 -3.27 17.61 4.79
CA LEU A 75 -2.26 17.88 3.76
C LEU A 75 -1.28 18.97 4.24
N ARG A 76 -0.01 18.59 4.45
CA ARG A 76 1.10 19.48 4.84
C ARG A 76 2.08 19.61 3.68
N LEU A 77 2.39 20.84 3.29
CA LEU A 77 3.44 21.10 2.31
C LEU A 77 4.80 20.77 2.95
N ALA A 78 5.61 19.98 2.25
CA ALA A 78 6.96 19.60 2.67
C ALA A 78 7.91 19.60 1.47
N GLN A 79 9.20 19.78 1.71
CA GLN A 79 10.23 19.64 0.71
C GLN A 79 10.97 18.32 0.93
N LEU A 80 10.90 17.41 -0.03
CA LEU A 80 11.70 16.19 -0.01
C LEU A 80 13.03 16.43 -0.69
N HIS A 81 14.01 15.57 -0.39
CA HIS A 81 15.30 15.60 -1.05
C HIS A 81 15.73 14.21 -1.52
N ASN A 82 16.33 14.15 -2.70
CA ASN A 82 16.97 12.96 -3.22
C ASN A 82 18.39 12.91 -2.63
N ARG A 83 18.71 11.83 -1.94
CA ARG A 83 19.96 11.70 -1.17
C ARG A 83 21.20 11.57 -2.06
N GLN A 84 21.04 11.08 -3.28
CA GLN A 84 22.12 10.88 -4.24
C GLN A 84 22.37 12.12 -5.10
N SER A 85 21.30 12.70 -5.67
CA SER A 85 21.41 13.82 -6.60
C SER A 85 21.34 15.20 -5.92
N GLY A 86 20.89 15.25 -4.67
CA GLY A 86 20.63 16.50 -3.96
C GLY A 86 19.40 17.27 -4.48
N HIS A 87 18.69 16.73 -5.46
CA HIS A 87 17.48 17.34 -6.02
C HIS A 87 16.42 17.50 -4.93
N ARG A 88 15.72 18.64 -4.91
CA ARG A 88 14.66 18.96 -3.96
C ARG A 88 13.37 19.27 -4.69
N TRP A 89 12.27 18.71 -4.20
CA TRP A 89 10.95 18.96 -4.75
C TRP A 89 9.93 19.11 -3.62
N TRP A 90 8.91 19.91 -3.90
CA TRP A 90 7.79 20.08 -2.99
C TRP A 90 6.83 18.90 -3.11
N VAL A 91 6.18 18.53 -2.01
CA VAL A 91 5.12 17.52 -1.92
C VAL A 91 4.08 17.96 -0.90
N MET A 92 2.88 17.42 -1.02
CA MET A 92 1.88 17.43 0.05
C MET A 92 1.92 16.07 0.76
N LEU A 93 2.04 16.10 2.09
CA LEU A 93 2.00 14.94 2.95
C LEU A 93 0.65 14.86 3.64
N SER A 94 0.03 13.69 3.64
CA SER A 94 -1.14 13.40 4.49
C SER A 94 -0.91 12.08 5.21
N GLY A 95 -1.56 11.88 6.35
CA GLY A 95 -1.35 10.67 7.15
C GLY A 95 -2.65 10.12 7.72
N SER A 96 -2.71 8.81 7.92
CA SER A 96 -3.78 8.15 8.66
C SER A 96 -3.23 7.13 9.65
N ALA A 97 -3.90 6.99 10.79
CA ALA A 97 -3.45 6.12 11.86
C ALA A 97 -3.90 4.68 11.60
N ALA A 98 -2.96 3.74 11.61
CA ALA A 98 -3.27 2.34 11.78
C ALA A 98 -3.48 2.05 13.26
N THR A 99 -4.66 1.59 13.64
CA THR A 99 -5.01 1.35 15.05
C THR A 99 -5.61 -0.02 15.28
N VAL A 100 -5.22 -0.65 16.39
CA VAL A 100 -5.81 -1.89 16.89
C VAL A 100 -6.24 -1.67 18.32
N ASP A 101 -7.54 -1.85 18.58
CA ASP A 101 -8.12 -1.64 19.92
C ASP A 101 -7.72 -0.29 20.53
N GLU A 102 -7.79 0.78 19.72
CA GLU A 102 -7.42 2.16 20.06
C GLU A 102 -5.92 2.40 20.31
N ARG A 103 -5.08 1.36 20.24
CA ARG A 103 -3.62 1.50 20.23
C ARG A 103 -3.14 1.89 18.83
N PHE A 104 -2.29 2.92 18.78
CA PHE A 104 -1.55 3.32 17.58
C PHE A 104 -0.50 2.27 17.21
N LEU A 105 -0.55 1.76 15.98
CA LEU A 105 0.41 0.80 15.44
C LEU A 105 1.36 1.42 14.40
N GLY A 106 1.11 2.69 14.04
CA GLY A 106 1.88 3.40 13.04
C GLY A 106 1.00 4.23 12.10
N ALA A 107 1.65 4.88 11.14
CA ALA A 107 0.99 5.78 10.21
C ALA A 107 1.14 5.32 8.77
N ASP A 108 0.06 5.47 8.01
CA ASP A 108 0.07 5.38 6.55
C ASP A 108 0.24 6.81 6.04
N ILE A 109 1.39 7.13 5.45
CA ILE A 109 1.70 8.47 4.95
C ILE A 109 1.64 8.46 3.42
N THR A 110 0.78 9.33 2.89
CA THR A 110 0.67 9.58 1.45
C THR A 110 1.48 10.81 1.07
N VAL A 111 2.35 10.64 0.09
CA VAL A 111 3.18 11.67 -0.54
C VAL A 111 2.57 12.01 -1.89
N VAL A 112 2.04 13.23 -2.03
CA VAL A 112 1.41 13.70 -3.26
C VAL A 112 2.27 14.82 -3.89
N PRO A 113 2.77 14.62 -5.11
CA PRO A 113 3.42 15.67 -5.88
C PRO A 113 2.45 16.85 -6.11
N PRO A 114 2.89 18.12 -5.99
CA PRO A 114 2.03 19.27 -6.15
C PRO A 114 1.72 19.42 -7.63
N ARG A 115 0.47 19.12 -8.01
CA ARG A 115 -0.02 19.44 -9.35
C ARG A 115 -0.08 20.95 -9.52
N SER A 116 0.13 21.43 -10.74
CA SER A 116 0.09 22.86 -11.10
C SER A 116 -1.26 23.56 -10.81
N SER A 117 -2.29 22.83 -10.39
CA SER A 117 -3.60 23.35 -9.99
C SER A 117 -4.15 22.62 -8.76
N ILE A 118 -3.57 22.81 -7.58
CA ILE A 118 -4.21 22.38 -6.33
C ILE A 118 -5.38 23.34 -6.06
N SER A 119 -6.62 22.86 -6.19
CA SER A 119 -7.80 23.62 -5.78
C SER A 119 -8.00 23.48 -4.27
N ALA A 120 -8.50 24.52 -3.61
CA ALA A 120 -8.84 24.48 -2.19
C ALA A 120 -9.83 23.34 -1.83
N GLY A 121 -10.59 22.83 -2.81
CA GLY A 121 -11.47 21.66 -2.64
C GLY A 121 -10.77 20.31 -2.56
N ASP A 122 -9.50 20.21 -3.01
CA ASP A 122 -8.68 19.01 -2.87
C ASP A 122 -8.08 18.89 -1.45
N LEU A 123 -8.12 19.99 -0.68
CA LEU A 123 -7.58 20.10 0.68
C LEU A 123 -8.53 19.55 1.77
N ASP A 124 -9.80 19.27 1.43
CA ASP A 124 -10.87 19.00 2.41
C ASP A 124 -11.51 17.61 2.28
N ARG A 125 -11.02 16.78 1.36
CA ARG A 125 -11.51 15.39 1.22
C ARG A 125 -10.64 14.45 2.04
N GLY A 126 -11.19 14.04 3.17
CA GLY A 126 -10.61 12.98 3.98
C GLY A 126 -10.56 11.63 3.25
N HIS A 127 -9.65 10.79 3.79
CA HIS A 127 -9.55 9.32 3.68
C HIS A 127 -8.71 8.83 2.51
N ASP A 128 -7.69 8.02 2.78
CA ASP A 128 -6.77 7.60 1.72
C ASP A 128 -6.33 6.13 1.67
N LEU A 129 -7.21 5.24 2.15
CA LEU A 129 -7.25 3.88 1.59
C LEU A 129 -7.94 3.87 0.20
N ALA A 130 -8.76 4.89 -0.13
CA ALA A 130 -9.37 5.11 -1.44
C ALA A 130 -8.31 5.37 -2.52
N ARG A 131 -7.29 6.18 -2.22
CA ARG A 131 -6.14 6.32 -3.11
C ARG A 131 -5.22 5.12 -3.12
N MET A 132 -5.11 4.31 -2.05
CA MET A 132 -4.45 2.98 -2.14
C MET A 132 -5.13 2.09 -3.17
N ALA A 133 -6.47 2.03 -3.17
CA ALA A 133 -7.23 1.27 -4.15
C ALA A 133 -7.04 1.81 -5.59
N ASP A 134 -6.99 3.14 -5.78
CA ASP A 134 -6.67 3.75 -7.08
C ASP A 134 -5.22 3.51 -7.53
N LEU A 135 -4.26 3.50 -6.59
CA LEU A 135 -2.86 3.17 -6.83
C LEU A 135 -2.72 1.74 -7.37
N VAL A 136 -3.35 0.77 -6.70
CA VAL A 136 -3.34 -0.63 -7.13
C VAL A 136 -4.04 -0.78 -8.48
N ARG A 137 -5.20 -0.14 -8.70
CA ARG A 137 -5.89 -0.11 -10.01
C ARG A 137 -4.99 0.45 -11.12
N SER A 138 -4.20 1.48 -10.84
CA SER A 138 -3.31 2.11 -11.82
C SER A 138 -2.13 1.24 -12.24
N ARG A 139 -1.73 0.27 -11.41
CA ARG A 139 -0.60 -0.64 -11.65
C ARG A 139 -0.99 -1.87 -12.47
N LEU A 140 -2.26 -2.26 -12.47
CA LEU A 140 -2.72 -3.51 -13.07
C LEU A 140 -3.11 -3.40 -14.55
N ARG A 141 -3.22 -2.18 -15.11
CA ARG A 141 -3.66 -1.92 -16.51
C ARG A 141 -2.77 -2.51 -17.64
N ASN A 142 -1.74 -3.29 -17.34
CA ASN A 142 -0.73 -3.73 -18.33
C ASN A 142 -0.75 -5.23 -18.68
N ALA A 143 -1.84 -5.99 -18.48
CA ALA A 143 -1.88 -7.41 -18.84
C ALA A 143 -3.14 -7.76 -19.66
N GLY A 144 -2.98 -8.08 -20.94
CA GLY A 144 -4.08 -8.34 -21.88
C GLY A 144 -4.51 -9.81 -22.01
N ASP A 145 -5.84 -9.98 -22.09
CA ASP A 145 -6.68 -11.00 -22.78
C ASP A 145 -6.63 -12.50 -22.40
N PRO A 146 -7.74 -13.28 -22.49
CA PRO A 146 -9.12 -13.05 -22.04
C PRO A 146 -9.57 -14.08 -20.97
N ARG A 147 -10.25 -13.62 -19.91
CA ARG A 147 -11.39 -14.27 -19.22
C ARG A 147 -11.87 -13.36 -18.07
N LEU A 148 -13.20 -13.13 -18.00
CA LEU A 148 -13.88 -11.95 -17.42
C LEU A 148 -13.76 -10.70 -18.32
N PRO A 149 -14.75 -9.77 -18.34
CA PRO A 149 -14.55 -8.46 -18.94
C PRO A 149 -13.27 -7.86 -18.36
N HIS A 150 -12.33 -7.39 -19.20
CA HIS A 150 -11.00 -6.95 -18.80
C HIS A 150 -11.01 -6.02 -17.57
N ASP A 151 -11.98 -5.10 -17.51
CA ASP A 151 -12.17 -4.19 -16.38
C ASP A 151 -12.52 -4.92 -15.07
N ALA A 152 -13.32 -5.98 -15.15
CA ALA A 152 -13.72 -6.78 -13.99
C ALA A 152 -12.58 -7.60 -13.41
N GLU A 153 -11.72 -8.13 -14.27
CA GLU A 153 -10.52 -8.85 -13.86
C GLU A 153 -9.51 -7.90 -13.19
N LEU A 154 -9.29 -6.72 -13.79
CA LEU A 154 -8.42 -5.68 -13.25
C LEU A 154 -8.89 -5.22 -11.86
N GLU A 155 -10.19 -5.01 -11.69
CA GLU A 155 -10.77 -4.67 -10.38
C GLU A 155 -10.53 -5.76 -9.33
N LEU A 156 -10.69 -7.04 -9.69
CA LEU A 156 -10.47 -8.15 -8.77
C LEU A 156 -9.00 -8.34 -8.42
N ARG A 157 -8.09 -8.22 -9.40
CA ARG A 157 -6.65 -8.18 -9.15
C ARG A 157 -6.30 -7.05 -8.19
N ALA A 158 -6.92 -5.89 -8.36
CA ALA A 158 -6.67 -4.74 -7.50
C ALA A 158 -7.15 -4.99 -6.07
N TYR A 159 -8.32 -5.59 -5.96
CA TYR A 159 -8.90 -5.95 -4.68
C TYR A 159 -8.02 -6.96 -3.93
N VAL A 160 -7.56 -8.03 -4.57
CA VAL A 160 -6.70 -9.04 -3.93
C VAL A 160 -5.34 -8.49 -3.57
N ALA A 161 -4.71 -7.73 -4.48
CA ALA A 161 -3.42 -7.11 -4.21
C ALA A 161 -3.49 -6.11 -3.04
N ALA A 162 -4.56 -5.32 -2.95
CA ALA A 162 -4.76 -4.39 -1.83
C ALA A 162 -4.95 -5.14 -0.50
N ARG A 163 -5.71 -6.24 -0.50
CA ARG A 163 -5.87 -7.09 0.69
C ARG A 163 -4.53 -7.71 1.11
N ALA A 164 -3.79 -8.27 0.16
CA ALA A 164 -2.47 -8.86 0.45
C ALA A 164 -1.51 -7.83 1.06
N LEU A 165 -1.50 -6.60 0.51
CA LEU A 165 -0.69 -5.50 1.02
C LEU A 165 -1.11 -5.08 2.44
N ALA A 166 -2.40 -4.85 2.68
CA ALA A 166 -2.91 -4.47 4.00
C ALA A 166 -2.52 -5.51 5.08
N MET A 167 -2.66 -6.79 4.73
CA MET A 167 -2.31 -7.90 5.60
C MET A 167 -0.80 -7.97 5.87
N TYR A 168 0.03 -7.77 4.85
CA TYR A 168 1.48 -7.71 5.01
C TYR A 168 1.89 -6.56 5.94
N VAL A 169 1.38 -5.35 5.69
CA VAL A 169 1.69 -4.16 6.51
C VAL A 169 1.25 -4.37 7.96
N LEU A 170 0.06 -4.91 8.20
CA LEU A 170 -0.42 -5.25 9.53
C LEU A 170 0.55 -6.20 10.26
N LEU A 171 1.01 -7.26 9.59
CA LEU A 171 1.94 -8.24 10.17
C LEU A 171 3.28 -7.62 10.50
N VAL A 172 3.84 -6.81 9.60
CA VAL A 172 5.12 -6.15 9.83
C VAL A 172 5.02 -5.16 10.99
N ARG A 173 3.91 -4.43 11.12
CA ARG A 173 3.69 -3.54 12.28
C ARG A 173 3.58 -4.29 13.60
N MET A 174 2.95 -5.47 13.59
CA MET A 174 2.68 -6.22 14.81
C MET A 174 3.89 -6.97 15.36
N GLY A 175 4.80 -7.42 14.50
CA GLY A 175 5.96 -8.20 14.98
C GLY A 175 7.14 -8.20 14.03
N GLY A 176 7.29 -7.13 13.26
CA GLY A 176 8.47 -6.84 12.47
C GLY A 176 8.53 -7.55 11.11
N PRO A 177 9.60 -7.26 10.33
CA PRO A 177 9.77 -7.74 8.96
C PRO A 177 9.71 -9.27 8.84
N GLN A 178 10.15 -10.00 9.87
CA GLN A 178 10.21 -11.47 9.85
C GLN A 178 8.82 -12.10 9.66
N LEU A 179 7.75 -11.48 10.18
CA LEU A 179 6.39 -11.95 10.00
C LEU A 179 5.88 -11.73 8.56
N GLY A 180 6.24 -10.59 7.96
CA GLY A 180 5.96 -10.30 6.55
C GLY A 180 6.68 -11.26 5.62
N GLU A 181 7.97 -11.50 5.84
CA GLU A 181 8.74 -12.47 5.05
C GLU A 181 8.20 -13.90 5.21
N ALA A 182 7.75 -14.27 6.40
CA ALA A 182 7.14 -15.58 6.63
C ALA A 182 5.81 -15.74 5.87
N LEU A 183 5.01 -14.67 5.76
CA LEU A 183 3.83 -14.64 4.88
C LEU A 183 4.24 -14.85 3.42
N GLU A 184 5.25 -14.12 2.93
CA GLU A 184 5.74 -14.25 1.56
C GLU A 184 6.24 -15.66 1.25
N ARG A 185 7.02 -16.27 2.16
CA ARG A 185 7.47 -17.66 2.02
C ARG A 185 6.29 -18.63 1.95
N LYS A 186 5.23 -18.41 2.74
CA LYS A 186 4.02 -19.22 2.70
C LYS A 186 3.30 -19.08 1.35
N VAL A 187 3.12 -17.86 0.86
CA VAL A 187 2.50 -17.59 -0.44
C VAL A 187 3.33 -18.19 -1.57
N ARG A 188 4.65 -18.00 -1.56
CA ARG A 188 5.57 -18.56 -2.57
C ARG A 188 5.50 -20.08 -2.63
N ARG A 189 5.47 -20.76 -1.47
CA ARG A 189 5.32 -22.21 -1.40
C ARG A 189 3.98 -22.66 -2.01
N LEU A 190 2.88 -22.02 -1.61
CA LEU A 190 1.55 -22.32 -2.15
C LEU A 190 1.51 -22.11 -3.67
N ASN A 191 2.14 -21.04 -4.14
CA ASN A 191 2.23 -20.71 -5.55
C ASN A 191 3.02 -21.76 -6.34
N GLN A 192 4.15 -22.24 -5.80
CA GLN A 192 4.95 -23.32 -6.38
C GLN A 192 4.20 -24.65 -6.43
N GLU A 193 3.46 -24.99 -5.38
CA GLU A 193 2.66 -26.24 -5.32
C GLU A 193 1.50 -26.24 -6.31
N ARG A 194 0.96 -25.06 -6.63
CA ARG A 194 -0.27 -24.92 -7.42
C ARG A 194 -0.04 -24.43 -8.84
N GLY A 195 1.17 -23.95 -9.15
CA GLY A 195 1.52 -23.38 -10.45
C GLY A 195 0.71 -22.13 -10.77
N TRP A 196 0.32 -21.34 -9.76
CA TRP A 196 -0.33 -20.06 -10.01
C TRP A 196 0.75 -19.06 -10.45
N GLY A 197 0.49 -18.24 -11.46
CA GLY A 197 1.49 -17.28 -11.91
C GLY A 197 1.57 -16.05 -11.01
N MET A 198 1.64 -16.19 -9.69
CA MET A 198 1.57 -15.06 -8.75
C MET A 198 2.76 -15.00 -7.80
N GLU A 199 3.32 -13.80 -7.60
CA GLU A 199 4.39 -13.61 -6.64
C GLU A 199 4.02 -12.52 -5.64
N LEU A 200 4.16 -12.83 -4.35
CA LEU A 200 4.04 -11.83 -3.29
C LEU A 200 5.46 -11.41 -2.89
N GLN A 201 5.77 -10.14 -3.10
CA GLN A 201 7.02 -9.52 -2.70
C GLN A 201 6.73 -8.20 -2.00
N ARG A 202 7.12 -8.09 -0.74
CA ARG A 202 6.94 -6.90 0.11
C ARG A 202 5.48 -6.47 0.21
N GLY A 203 4.60 -7.44 0.38
CA GLY A 203 3.15 -7.24 0.36
C GLY A 203 2.55 -6.93 -1.03
N ARG A 204 3.37 -6.75 -2.07
CA ARG A 204 2.92 -6.49 -3.44
C ARG A 204 2.69 -7.79 -4.16
N LEU A 205 1.47 -7.98 -4.65
CA LEU A 205 1.12 -9.13 -5.46
C LEU A 205 1.34 -8.80 -6.94
N VAL A 206 2.27 -9.53 -7.56
CA VAL A 206 2.57 -9.48 -8.99
C VAL A 206 1.89 -10.67 -9.66
N PHE A 207 1.19 -10.41 -10.76
CA PHE A 207 0.51 -11.43 -11.56
C PHE A 207 1.29 -11.64 -12.86
N SER A 208 1.41 -12.89 -13.30
CA SER A 208 1.90 -13.24 -14.63
C SER A 208 0.91 -12.84 -15.71
N GLU A 209 1.33 -12.99 -16.97
CA GLU A 209 0.50 -12.71 -18.14
C GLU A 209 -0.74 -13.62 -18.25
N GLU A 210 -0.74 -14.80 -17.61
CA GLU A 210 -1.77 -15.83 -17.77
C GLU A 210 -3.16 -15.50 -17.18
N GLY A 211 -3.39 -14.31 -16.63
CA GLY A 211 -4.67 -13.98 -16.03
C GLY A 211 -4.74 -14.23 -14.53
N LEU A 212 -5.67 -13.57 -13.83
CA LEU A 212 -6.06 -13.96 -12.48
C LEU A 212 -7.17 -15.01 -12.53
N ARG A 213 -6.86 -16.25 -12.15
CA ARG A 213 -7.89 -17.28 -11.94
C ARG A 213 -8.64 -16.99 -10.63
N PRO A 214 -9.97 -16.83 -10.63
CA PRO A 214 -10.73 -16.51 -9.42
C PRO A 214 -10.52 -17.51 -8.27
N GLU A 215 -10.35 -18.80 -8.59
CA GLU A 215 -10.08 -19.84 -7.60
C GLU A 215 -8.72 -19.64 -6.94
N ALA A 216 -7.69 -19.31 -7.73
CA ALA A 216 -6.35 -19.01 -7.21
C ALA A 216 -6.34 -17.74 -6.36
N ALA A 217 -7.10 -16.72 -6.78
CA ALA A 217 -7.30 -15.48 -6.04
C ALA A 217 -7.93 -15.72 -4.66
N ARG A 218 -8.96 -16.58 -4.61
CA ARG A 218 -9.66 -16.98 -3.40
C ARG A 218 -8.77 -17.78 -2.47
N ASP A 219 -8.13 -18.82 -2.98
CA ASP A 219 -7.31 -19.70 -2.16
C ASP A 219 -6.08 -18.95 -1.61
N LEU A 220 -5.49 -18.06 -2.41
CA LEU A 220 -4.44 -17.15 -1.94
C LEU A 220 -4.95 -16.20 -0.85
N SER A 221 -6.07 -15.52 -1.08
CA SER A 221 -6.67 -14.60 -0.10
C SER A 221 -6.96 -15.30 1.23
N GLN A 222 -7.49 -16.53 1.17
CA GLN A 222 -7.76 -17.36 2.33
C GLN A 222 -6.47 -17.74 3.06
N ALA A 223 -5.42 -18.15 2.34
CA ALA A 223 -4.14 -18.53 2.95
C ALA A 223 -3.45 -17.36 3.66
N ILE A 224 -3.52 -16.15 3.07
CA ILE A 224 -3.02 -14.91 3.66
C ILE A 224 -3.82 -14.57 4.92
N PHE A 225 -5.16 -14.62 4.83
CA PHE A 225 -6.06 -14.36 5.94
C PHE A 225 -5.77 -15.30 7.12
N GLU A 226 -5.77 -16.62 6.89
CA GLU A 226 -5.53 -17.63 7.93
C GLU A 226 -4.17 -17.47 8.60
N TYR A 227 -3.13 -17.16 7.82
CA TYR A 227 -1.81 -16.92 8.38
C TYR A 227 -1.84 -15.74 9.37
N ALA A 228 -2.41 -14.61 8.95
CA ALA A 228 -2.44 -13.44 9.80
C ALA A 228 -3.36 -13.57 11.01
N VAL A 229 -4.46 -14.32 10.88
CA VAL A 229 -5.30 -14.68 12.03
C VAL A 229 -4.51 -15.53 13.03
N GLY A 230 -3.67 -16.45 12.55
CA GLY A 230 -2.80 -17.27 13.40
C GLY A 230 -1.70 -16.48 14.11
N VAL A 231 -1.26 -15.36 13.53
CA VAL A 231 -0.23 -14.47 14.11
C VAL A 231 -0.85 -13.42 15.05
N THR A 232 -2.07 -12.97 14.78
CA THR A 232 -2.75 -11.90 15.50
C THR A 232 -4.08 -12.38 16.09
N SER A 233 -5.20 -11.76 15.73
CA SER A 233 -6.54 -12.24 16.04
C SER A 233 -7.46 -12.04 14.84
N ARG A 234 -8.48 -12.90 14.74
CA ARG A 234 -9.52 -12.76 13.70
C ARG A 234 -10.16 -11.38 13.73
N ARG A 235 -10.47 -10.85 14.92
CA ARG A 235 -11.10 -9.53 15.06
C ARG A 235 -10.27 -8.42 14.42
N VAL A 236 -8.96 -8.42 14.66
CA VAL A 236 -8.05 -7.40 14.13
C VAL A 236 -7.96 -7.48 12.61
N VAL A 237 -7.74 -8.69 12.09
CA VAL A 237 -7.66 -8.94 10.65
C VAL A 237 -8.95 -8.55 9.93
N THR A 238 -10.11 -8.97 10.45
CA THR A 238 -11.41 -8.63 9.88
C THR A 238 -11.63 -7.11 9.87
N ARG A 239 -11.34 -6.43 10.98
CA ARG A 239 -11.47 -4.96 11.06
C ARG A 239 -10.63 -4.24 10.01
N GLU A 240 -9.38 -4.68 9.82
CA GLU A 240 -8.48 -4.11 8.81
C GLU A 240 -9.06 -4.28 7.39
N LEU A 241 -9.51 -5.49 7.07
CA LEU A 241 -10.06 -5.82 5.76
C LEU A 241 -11.43 -5.16 5.50
N THR A 242 -12.28 -5.00 6.51
CA THR A 242 -13.53 -4.24 6.40
C THR A 242 -13.26 -2.76 6.17
N SER A 243 -12.25 -2.19 6.84
CA SER A 243 -11.84 -0.79 6.62
C SER A 243 -11.34 -0.58 5.20
N LEU A 244 -10.66 -1.59 4.63
CA LEU A 244 -10.23 -1.59 3.23
C LEU A 244 -11.42 -1.64 2.24
N ASP A 245 -12.49 -2.38 2.53
CA ASP A 245 -13.64 -2.56 1.63
C ASP A 245 -14.35 -1.24 1.26
N VAL A 246 -14.35 -0.25 2.16
CA VAL A 246 -14.95 1.08 1.96
C VAL A 246 -14.37 1.81 0.72
N ASN A 247 -13.17 1.40 0.29
CA ASN A 247 -12.38 2.02 -0.76
C ASN A 247 -12.64 1.43 -2.14
N PHE A 248 -13.48 0.40 -2.20
CA PHE A 248 -13.90 -0.23 -3.43
C PHE A 248 -15.37 0.06 -3.68
N GLY A 249 -15.71 0.29 -4.96
CA GLY A 249 -17.10 0.51 -5.34
C GLY A 249 -17.98 -0.70 -4.93
N PRO A 250 -19.29 -0.50 -4.67
CA PRO A 250 -20.20 -1.58 -4.32
C PRO A 250 -20.16 -2.75 -5.31
N THR A 251 -19.98 -2.46 -6.60
CA THR A 251 -19.85 -3.47 -7.65
C THR A 251 -18.64 -4.37 -7.44
N THR A 252 -17.48 -3.80 -7.10
CA THR A 252 -16.24 -4.56 -6.86
C THR A 252 -16.35 -5.40 -5.60
N THR A 253 -16.93 -4.87 -4.51
CA THR A 253 -17.07 -5.60 -3.24
C THR A 253 -18.11 -6.73 -3.34
N VAL A 254 -19.21 -6.53 -4.07
CA VAL A 254 -20.20 -7.59 -4.38
C VAL A 254 -19.56 -8.67 -5.25
N ARG A 255 -18.80 -8.28 -6.28
CA ARG A 255 -18.09 -9.24 -7.12
C ARG A 255 -17.04 -10.02 -6.33
N ALA A 256 -16.28 -9.35 -5.48
CA ALA A 256 -15.33 -10.00 -4.58
C ALA A 256 -16.01 -10.99 -3.62
N ALA A 257 -17.18 -10.65 -3.08
CA ALA A 257 -17.99 -11.57 -2.28
C ALA A 257 -18.43 -12.80 -3.09
N HIS A 258 -18.92 -12.60 -4.32
CA HIS A 258 -19.33 -13.68 -5.22
C HIS A 258 -18.20 -14.68 -5.50
N PHE A 259 -16.97 -14.20 -5.65
CA PHE A 259 -15.79 -15.06 -5.83
C PHE A 259 -15.17 -15.58 -4.52
N GLY A 260 -15.80 -15.31 -3.37
CA GLY A 260 -15.32 -15.75 -2.06
C GLY A 260 -14.09 -15.01 -1.55
N LEU A 261 -13.69 -13.90 -2.15
CA LEU A 261 -12.53 -13.08 -1.74
C LEU A 261 -12.78 -12.30 -0.44
N ARG A 262 -14.04 -12.22 -0.01
CA ARG A 262 -14.49 -11.63 1.26
C ARG A 262 -14.72 -12.66 2.36
N ALA A 263 -14.52 -13.95 2.09
CA ALA A 263 -14.67 -14.98 3.12
C ALA A 263 -13.70 -14.70 4.30
N GLY A 264 -14.23 -14.61 5.52
CA GLY A 264 -13.46 -14.31 6.74
C GLY A 264 -13.51 -12.86 7.22
N ALA A 265 -14.04 -11.92 6.42
CA ALA A 265 -14.47 -10.61 6.91
C ALA A 265 -15.89 -10.68 7.50
#